data_AF-A0A091NZ64-F1
#
_entry.id   AF-A0A091NZ64-F1
#
_cell.length_a   1.000
_cell.length_b   1.000
_cell.length_c   1.000
_cell.angle_alpha   90.00
_cell.angle_beta   90.00
_cell.angle_gamma   90.00
#
_symmetry.space_group_name_H-M   'P 1'
#
loop_
_entity.id
_entity.type
_entity.pdbx_description
1 polymer ?
#
loop_
_entity_poly.entity_id
_entity_poly.type
_entity_poly.pdbx_seq_one_letter_code
_entity_poly.pdbx_strand_id
1 'polypeptide(L)'
;VCQGTNNKLTQLGHVEDHFTSLQRMYNNCEVVLSNLEITYVEHNRDLSFLKTIQEVAGYVLIALNMVDVIPLENLQIIRGNVLYDNSYALAVLSNYHMNKTQGLRELPMKRLS
;
A
#
# COMPACT_ATOMS: atom_id res chain seq x y z
N VAL A 1 3.97 11.39 -10.93
CA VAL A 1 2.56 10.95 -10.81
C VAL A 1 2.43 9.52 -11.31
N CYS A 2 1.49 8.72 -10.79
CA CYS A 2 1.20 7.36 -11.26
C CYS A 2 -0.30 7.06 -11.16
N GLN A 3 -0.76 6.04 -11.89
CA GLN A 3 -2.20 5.73 -11.98
C GLN A 3 -2.74 5.12 -10.67
N GLY A 4 -2.01 4.20 -10.05
CA GLY A 4 -2.57 3.37 -8.98
C GLY A 4 -3.39 2.20 -9.52
N THR A 5 -4.11 1.50 -8.66
CA THR A 5 -4.76 0.22 -8.98
C THR A 5 -6.19 0.12 -8.45
N ASN A 6 -6.92 -0.93 -8.85
CA ASN A 6 -8.25 -1.27 -8.35
C ASN A 6 -8.45 -2.80 -8.32
N ASN A 7 -7.44 -3.50 -7.79
CA ASN A 7 -7.42 -4.95 -7.67
C ASN A 7 -8.04 -5.43 -6.34
N LYS A 8 -8.22 -4.53 -5.37
CA LYS A 8 -8.69 -4.83 -4.01
C LYS A 8 -7.82 -5.91 -3.36
N LEU A 9 -8.38 -7.08 -3.08
CA LEU A 9 -7.68 -8.22 -2.50
C LEU A 9 -7.26 -9.26 -3.55
N THR A 10 -7.32 -8.93 -4.84
CA THR A 10 -6.92 -9.87 -5.91
C THR A 10 -5.41 -9.92 -6.04
N GLN A 11 -4.81 -11.10 -5.85
CA GLN A 11 -3.41 -11.32 -6.15
C GLN A 11 -3.21 -11.43 -7.68
N LEU A 12 -2.25 -10.68 -8.21
CA LEU A 12 -1.92 -10.70 -9.64
C LEU A 12 -0.82 -11.71 -9.91
N GLY A 13 -1.16 -12.86 -10.49
CA GLY A 13 -0.18 -13.90 -10.80
C GLY A 13 0.50 -14.47 -9.55
N HIS A 14 1.78 -14.82 -9.68
CA HIS A 14 2.58 -15.24 -8.54
C HIS A 14 2.95 -14.06 -7.64
N VAL A 15 3.31 -14.34 -6.39
CA VAL A 15 3.67 -13.30 -5.40
C VAL A 15 4.81 -12.40 -5.91
N GLU A 16 5.77 -12.96 -6.65
CA GLU A 16 6.85 -12.22 -7.30
C GLU A 16 6.37 -11.26 -8.40
N ASP A 17 5.43 -11.72 -9.24
CA ASP A 17 4.85 -10.90 -10.30
C ASP A 17 4.02 -9.75 -9.72
N HIS A 18 3.30 -10.03 -8.62
CA HIS A 18 2.54 -9.05 -7.88
C HIS A 18 3.45 -7.96 -7.32
N PHE A 19 4.53 -8.34 -6.62
CA PHE A 19 5.50 -7.38 -6.10
C PHE A 19 6.19 -6.57 -7.21
N THR A 20 6.58 -7.23 -8.30
CA THR A 20 7.19 -6.54 -9.46
C THR A 20 6.23 -5.51 -10.06
N SER A 21 4.94 -5.83 -10.13
CA SER A 21 3.91 -4.92 -10.62
C SER A 21 3.67 -3.74 -9.68
N LEU A 22 3.66 -4.00 -8.36
CA LEU A 22 3.57 -2.98 -7.32
C LEU A 22 4.73 -1.98 -7.42
N GLN A 23 5.96 -2.50 -7.47
CA GLN A 23 7.17 -1.69 -7.58
C GLN A 23 7.17 -0.87 -8.88
N ARG A 24 6.85 -1.50 -10.02
CA ARG A 24 6.76 -0.79 -11.31
C ARG A 24 5.73 0.34 -11.30
N MET A 25 4.58 0.14 -10.64
CA MET A 25 3.51 1.12 -10.56
C MET A 25 3.90 2.37 -9.75
N TYR A 26 4.54 2.15 -8.61
CA TYR A 26 4.75 3.21 -7.60
C TYR A 26 6.18 3.74 -7.51
N ASN A 27 7.14 3.17 -8.27
CA ASN A 27 8.50 3.67 -8.29
C ASN A 27 8.56 5.13 -8.77
N ASN A 28 9.22 5.99 -7.99
CA ASN A 28 9.30 7.45 -8.22
C ASN A 28 7.92 8.14 -8.34
N CYS A 29 6.89 7.62 -7.68
CA CYS A 29 5.55 8.21 -7.71
C CYS A 29 5.30 9.10 -6.49
N GLU A 30 4.99 10.38 -6.74
CA GLU A 30 4.63 11.33 -5.67
C GLU A 30 3.11 11.48 -5.47
N VAL A 31 2.32 11.32 -6.54
CA VAL A 31 0.86 11.48 -6.53
C VAL A 31 0.22 10.30 -7.24
N VAL A 32 -0.64 9.58 -6.51
CA VAL A 32 -1.44 8.45 -7.00
C VAL A 32 -2.82 8.95 -7.43
N LEU A 33 -3.14 8.82 -8.72
CA LEU A 33 -4.38 9.36 -9.30
C LEU A 33 -5.63 8.53 -8.99
N SER A 34 -5.45 7.26 -8.64
CA SER A 34 -6.49 6.33 -8.20
C SER A 34 -6.19 5.85 -6.78
N ASN A 35 -6.23 4.54 -6.53
CA ASN A 35 -5.99 3.94 -5.22
C ASN A 35 -4.54 3.47 -5.06
N LEU A 36 -4.07 3.52 -3.82
CA LEU A 36 -2.82 2.88 -3.39
C LEU A 36 -3.16 1.54 -2.73
N GLU A 37 -2.88 0.44 -3.40
CA GLU A 37 -3.11 -0.91 -2.87
C GLU A 37 -1.77 -1.60 -2.65
N ILE A 38 -1.44 -1.85 -1.38
CA ILE A 38 -0.24 -2.58 -0.97
C ILE A 38 -0.71 -3.90 -0.37
N THR A 39 -0.60 -4.96 -1.16
CA THR A 39 -1.11 -6.28 -0.79
C THR A 39 -0.09 -7.40 -1.03
N TYR A 40 -0.21 -8.48 -0.26
CA TYR A 40 0.57 -9.71 -0.45
C TYR A 40 2.10 -9.52 -0.46
N VAL A 41 2.63 -8.48 0.19
CA VAL A 41 4.07 -8.24 0.24
C VAL A 41 4.72 -9.17 1.27
N GLU A 42 5.68 -9.98 0.82
CA GLU A 42 6.44 -10.89 1.68
C GLU A 42 7.42 -10.14 2.61
N HIS A 43 7.74 -10.76 3.75
CA HIS A 43 8.52 -10.18 4.85
C HIS A 43 9.87 -9.54 4.48
N ASN A 44 10.55 -10.00 3.44
CA ASN A 44 11.92 -9.61 3.07
C ASN A 44 11.99 -8.59 1.92
N ARG A 45 10.87 -7.99 1.53
CA ARG A 45 10.82 -7.04 0.41
C ARG A 45 11.14 -5.62 0.85
N ASP A 46 11.89 -4.91 -0.01
CA ASP A 46 12.15 -3.49 0.16
C ASP A 46 11.01 -2.65 -0.44
N LEU A 47 10.37 -1.84 0.39
CA LEU A 47 9.30 -0.92 0.03
C LEU A 47 9.76 0.55 0.03
N SER A 48 11.07 0.81 0.00
CA SER A 48 11.66 2.16 0.01
C SER A 48 11.11 3.10 -1.07
N PHE A 49 10.70 2.56 -2.22
CA PHE A 49 10.09 3.32 -3.32
C PHE A 49 8.79 4.03 -2.91
N LEU A 50 8.06 3.51 -1.92
CA LEU A 50 6.82 4.11 -1.40
C LEU A 50 7.06 5.41 -0.62
N LYS A 51 8.30 5.66 -0.17
CA LYS A 51 8.63 6.90 0.57
C LYS A 51 8.37 8.16 -0.25
N THR A 52 8.34 8.06 -1.57
CA THR A 52 8.11 9.21 -2.45
C THR A 52 6.66 9.66 -2.50
N ILE A 53 5.70 8.80 -2.13
CA ILE A 53 4.27 9.08 -2.22
C ILE A 53 3.88 10.15 -1.19
N GLN A 54 3.20 11.18 -1.68
CA GLN A 54 2.72 12.32 -0.92
C GLN A 54 1.19 12.43 -0.93
N GLU A 55 0.55 12.09 -2.04
CA GLU A 55 -0.91 12.20 -2.16
C GLU A 55 -1.53 10.97 -2.82
N VAL A 56 -2.71 10.58 -2.33
CA VAL A 56 -3.55 9.54 -2.93
C VAL A 56 -4.95 10.11 -3.16
N ALA A 57 -5.43 10.05 -4.41
CA ALA A 57 -6.74 10.60 -4.77
C ALA A 57 -7.92 9.69 -4.36
N GLY A 58 -7.75 8.38 -4.49
CA GLY A 58 -8.71 7.37 -4.07
C GLY A 58 -8.52 6.97 -2.60
N TYR A 59 -8.59 5.66 -2.34
CA TYR A 59 -8.32 5.08 -1.03
C TYR A 59 -6.90 4.51 -0.94
N VAL A 60 -6.47 4.23 0.29
CA VAL A 60 -5.27 3.45 0.62
C VAL A 60 -5.71 2.13 1.24
N LEU A 61 -5.30 1.01 0.64
CA LEU A 61 -5.52 -0.35 1.14
C LEU A 61 -4.18 -0.99 1.45
N ILE A 62 -4.01 -1.41 2.71
CA ILE A 62 -2.83 -2.14 3.19
C ILE A 62 -3.32 -3.47 3.76
N ALA A 63 -3.19 -4.55 3.00
CA ALA A 63 -3.76 -5.83 3.42
C ALA A 63 -2.90 -7.03 3.10
N LEU A 64 -2.94 -8.04 3.98
CA LEU A 64 -2.31 -9.36 3.73
C LEU A 64 -0.78 -9.27 3.53
N ASN A 65 -0.13 -8.28 4.12
CA ASN A 65 1.32 -8.10 4.06
C ASN A 65 2.02 -8.77 5.26
N MET A 66 3.24 -9.24 5.04
CA MET A 66 4.10 -9.87 6.05
C MET A 66 5.34 -9.03 6.39
N VAL A 67 5.51 -7.86 5.76
CA VAL A 67 6.59 -6.91 6.06
C VAL A 67 6.40 -6.26 7.43
N ASP A 68 7.50 -5.94 8.11
CA ASP A 68 7.45 -5.26 9.41
C ASP A 68 7.09 -3.76 9.27
N VAL A 69 7.49 -3.11 8.16
CA VAL A 69 7.32 -1.67 7.96
C VAL A 69 6.83 -1.36 6.55
N ILE A 70 5.83 -0.49 6.44
CA ILE A 70 5.39 0.10 5.15
C ILE A 70 5.69 1.61 5.19
N PRO A 71 6.73 2.09 4.49
CA PRO A 71 7.29 3.42 4.73
C PRO A 71 6.55 4.53 3.97
N LEU A 72 5.34 4.87 4.42
CA LEU A 72 4.55 6.00 3.89
C LEU A 72 4.86 7.32 4.62
N GLU A 73 6.16 7.59 4.84
CA GLU A 73 6.66 8.70 5.66
C GLU A 73 6.27 10.08 5.14
N ASN A 74 6.11 10.22 3.82
CA ASN A 74 5.79 11.49 3.17
C ASN A 74 4.32 11.61 2.74
N LEU A 75 3.49 10.59 3.01
CA LEU A 75 2.06 10.65 2.69
C LEU A 75 1.41 11.77 3.52
N GLN A 76 0.83 12.73 2.84
CA GLN A 76 0.22 13.94 3.40
C GLN A 76 -1.29 13.91 3.37
N ILE A 77 -1.88 13.39 2.29
CA ILE A 77 -3.33 13.41 2.10
C ILE A 77 -3.83 12.15 1.40
N ILE A 78 -4.97 11.63 1.88
CA ILE A 78 -5.81 10.65 1.21
C ILE A 78 -7.14 11.34 0.93
N ARG A 79 -7.42 11.67 -0.34
CA ARG A 79 -8.58 12.49 -0.69
C ARG A 79 -9.89 11.72 -0.57
N GLY A 80 -9.88 10.40 -0.76
CA GLY A 80 -11.07 9.56 -0.60
C GLY A 80 -12.15 9.82 -1.65
N ASN A 81 -11.77 10.24 -2.87
CA ASN A 81 -12.73 10.43 -3.98
C ASN A 81 -13.44 9.11 -4.34
N VAL A 82 -12.79 7.98 -4.04
CA VAL A 82 -13.33 6.62 -4.05
C VAL A 82 -12.95 5.98 -2.72
N LEU A 83 -13.86 5.21 -2.12
CA LEU A 83 -13.66 4.56 -0.82
C LEU A 83 -13.57 3.04 -0.98
N TYR A 84 -12.70 2.42 -0.19
CA TYR A 84 -12.69 0.97 -0.03
C TYR A 84 -13.97 0.54 0.71
N ASP A 85 -14.63 -0.49 0.18
CA ASP A 85 -15.91 -1.01 0.70
C ASP A 85 -16.96 0.09 0.95
N ASN A 86 -16.98 1.08 0.05
CA ASN A 86 -17.85 2.26 0.09
C ASN A 86 -17.78 3.10 1.37
N SER A 87 -16.79 2.87 2.25
CA SER A 87 -16.79 3.43 3.61
C SER A 87 -15.44 3.96 4.06
N TYR A 88 -14.32 3.44 3.55
CA TYR A 88 -13.00 3.71 4.11
C TYR A 88 -12.06 4.37 3.10
N ALA A 89 -11.52 5.54 3.45
CA ALA A 89 -10.41 6.15 2.70
C ALA A 89 -9.07 5.45 3.02
N LEU A 90 -8.94 4.87 4.22
CA LEU A 90 -7.80 4.07 4.64
C LEU A 90 -8.30 2.76 5.26
N ALA A 91 -7.82 1.63 4.74
CA ALA A 91 -8.12 0.29 5.27
C ALA A 91 -6.82 -0.48 5.51
N VAL A 92 -6.65 -1.00 6.74
CA VAL A 92 -5.48 -1.79 7.16
C VAL A 92 -5.96 -3.14 7.69
N LEU A 93 -5.77 -4.23 6.92
CA LEU A 93 -6.46 -5.50 7.14
C LEU A 93 -5.49 -6.71 7.12
N SER A 94 -5.50 -7.54 8.16
CA SER A 94 -4.84 -8.85 8.15
C SER A 94 -3.36 -8.86 7.73
N ASN A 95 -2.57 -7.86 8.16
CA ASN A 95 -1.14 -7.75 7.86
C ASN A 95 -0.28 -8.57 8.82
N TYR A 96 -0.50 -9.89 8.84
CA TYR A 96 0.26 -10.83 9.66
C TYR A 96 0.34 -12.20 8.97
N HIS A 97 1.41 -12.94 9.24
CA HIS A 97 1.52 -14.34 8.86
C HIS A 97 0.76 -15.23 9.87
N MET A 98 0.32 -16.43 9.45
CA MET A 98 -0.52 -17.32 10.28
C MET A 98 0.09 -17.69 11.63
N ASN A 99 1.43 -17.79 11.71
CA ASN A 99 2.16 -18.05 12.95
C ASN A 99 2.31 -16.81 13.86
N LYS A 100 1.85 -15.63 13.40
CA LYS A 100 1.88 -14.33 14.08
C LYS A 100 3.27 -13.83 14.50
N THR A 101 4.35 -14.38 13.94
CA THR A 101 5.71 -13.92 14.23
C THR A 101 6.18 -12.83 13.26
N GLN A 102 5.55 -12.76 12.09
CA GLN A 102 5.82 -11.79 11.02
C GLN A 102 4.55 -11.03 10.67
N GLY A 103 4.67 -9.75 10.35
CA GLY A 103 3.53 -8.88 10.08
C GLY A 103 3.86 -7.42 10.32
N LEU A 104 2.95 -6.54 9.90
CA LEU A 104 3.14 -5.10 9.99
C LEU A 104 3.22 -4.64 11.45
N ARG A 105 4.31 -3.96 11.79
CA ARG A 105 4.58 -3.38 13.12
C ARG A 105 4.53 -1.87 13.08
N GLU A 106 5.02 -1.27 11.99
CA GLU A 106 5.11 0.18 11.85
C GLU A 106 4.49 0.65 10.54
N LEU A 107 3.62 1.64 10.65
CA LEU A 107 3.06 2.37 9.53
C LEU A 107 3.31 3.87 9.73
N PRO A 108 4.55 4.35 9.48
CA PRO A 108 4.95 5.72 9.83
C PRO A 108 4.33 6.76 8.88
N MET A 109 3.04 7.05 9.02
CA MET A 109 2.33 8.10 8.26
C MET A 109 2.42 9.46 8.98
N LYS A 110 3.65 9.90 9.28
CA LYS A 110 3.89 11.05 10.18
C LYS A 110 3.40 12.39 9.62
N ARG A 111 3.20 12.49 8.31
CA ARG A 111 2.75 13.72 7.62
C ARG A 111 1.28 13.70 7.23
N LEU A 112 0.57 12.59 7.48
CA LEU A 112 -0.84 12.47 7.14
C LEU A 112 -1.66 13.33 8.10
N SER A 113 -2.36 14.34 7.56
CA SER A 113 -3.11 15.34 8.33
C SER A 113 -4.59 15.40 7.97
#